data_AF-A0AAV8DQ90-F1
#
_entry.id   AF-A0AAV8DQ90-F1
#
_cell.length_a   1.000
_cell.length_b   1.000
_cell.length_c   1.000
_cell.angle_alpha   90.00
_cell.angle_beta   90.00
_cell.angle_gamma   90.00
#
_symmetry.space_group_name_H-M   'P 1'
#
loop_
_entity.id
_entity.type
_entity.pdbx_description
1 polymer ?
#
loop_
_entity_poly.entity_id
_entity_poly.type
_entity_poly.pdbx_seq_one_letter_code
_entity_poly.pdbx_strand_id
1 'polypeptide(L)'
;MASLASRSVSVKSLISNKYFLSSPHLPKTNLVSTSNKTSSAKSAALCAKASLFSSPKQTTKDSTRPTKVQELYVYEINERDRGSPAYLRLSQKETNSLGDLVPFSNKLYSGNLEKRLGITSGICVLIQHVPERNGDRYEAIYSFYFGDYGHLSVQGAYLTYEESYLAVTGGSGVFEGAYGQVKLQQLFSLSSFSILST
;
A
#
# COMPACT_ATOMS: atom_id res chain seq x y z
N MET A 1 17.77 16.85 34.11
CA MET A 1 18.95 17.23 33.32
C MET A 1 19.59 15.98 32.75
N ALA A 2 19.45 15.77 31.44
CA ALA A 2 20.39 15.00 30.62
C ALA A 2 20.04 15.31 29.15
N SER A 3 20.86 16.17 28.56
CA SER A 3 20.88 16.49 27.14
C SER A 3 21.47 15.31 26.39
N LEU A 4 20.79 14.79 25.36
CA LEU A 4 21.45 14.01 24.33
C LEU A 4 21.23 14.68 22.97
N ALA A 5 22.31 15.27 22.49
CA ALA A 5 22.43 15.89 21.19
C ALA A 5 22.09 14.90 20.07
N SER A 6 21.11 15.26 19.25
CA SER A 6 20.82 14.54 18.00
C SER A 6 21.95 14.79 17.01
N ARG A 7 22.71 13.74 16.69
CA ARG A 7 23.70 13.78 15.60
C ARG A 7 22.91 13.73 14.29
N SER A 8 22.72 14.89 13.68
CA SER A 8 22.21 15.02 12.32
C SER A 8 23.18 14.35 11.35
N VAL A 9 22.76 13.23 10.76
CA VAL A 9 23.41 12.67 9.56
C VAL A 9 22.69 13.27 8.36
N SER A 10 23.35 14.23 7.73
CA SER A 10 22.93 14.81 6.46
C SER A 10 23.02 13.76 5.36
N VAL A 11 21.88 13.18 4.98
CA VAL A 11 21.77 12.34 3.79
C VAL A 11 21.17 13.19 2.69
N LYS A 12 21.96 13.40 1.62
CA LYS A 12 21.59 14.18 0.45
C LYS A 12 20.27 13.66 -0.13
N SER A 13 19.23 14.48 -0.03
CA SER A 13 17.99 14.34 -0.78
C SER A 13 18.31 14.24 -2.27
N LEU A 14 18.15 13.04 -2.84
CA LEU A 14 18.07 12.86 -4.29
C LEU A 14 16.61 12.98 -4.72
N ILE A 15 15.95 14.07 -4.34
CA ILE A 15 14.81 14.58 -5.09
C ILE A 15 15.35 15.62 -6.08
N SER A 16 16.10 15.13 -7.07
CA SER A 16 16.30 15.85 -8.33
C SER A 16 15.60 15.09 -9.44
N ASN A 17 14.29 14.89 -9.29
CA ASN A 17 13.40 14.82 -10.45
C ASN A 17 12.34 15.89 -10.24
N LYS A 18 12.57 17.06 -10.86
CA LYS A 18 11.64 18.20 -10.95
C LYS A 18 10.30 17.85 -11.64
N TYR A 19 10.02 16.57 -11.89
CA TYR A 19 8.90 16.08 -12.68
C TYR A 19 7.88 15.24 -11.90
N PHE A 20 8.10 14.93 -10.62
CA PHE A 20 7.18 14.05 -9.87
C PHE A 20 6.06 14.77 -9.10
N LEU A 21 6.12 16.11 -8.96
CA LEU A 21 5.12 16.89 -8.20
C LEU A 21 4.39 17.98 -9.01
N SER A 22 4.49 17.98 -10.35
CA SER A 22 3.61 18.81 -11.17
C SER A 22 2.26 18.10 -11.34
N SER A 23 1.19 18.66 -10.77
CA SER A 23 -0.18 18.14 -10.90
C SER A 23 -0.56 17.90 -12.37
N PRO A 24 -1.07 16.72 -12.74
CA PRO A 24 -1.72 16.54 -14.03
C PRO A 24 -3.12 17.16 -13.97
N HIS A 25 -3.32 18.23 -14.75
CA HIS A 25 -4.65 18.79 -14.99
C HIS A 25 -5.45 17.80 -15.83
N LEU A 26 -6.48 17.18 -15.24
CA LEU A 26 -7.38 16.28 -15.96
C LEU A 26 -8.24 17.06 -16.98
N PRO A 27 -8.42 16.56 -18.21
CA PRO A 27 -9.40 17.11 -19.16
C PRO A 27 -10.81 16.61 -18.83
N LYS A 28 -11.79 17.52 -18.88
CA LYS A 28 -13.23 17.19 -18.74
C LYS A 28 -13.71 16.41 -19.97
N THR A 29 -14.24 15.21 -19.78
CA THR A 29 -14.90 14.44 -20.84
C THR A 29 -16.39 14.76 -20.90
N ASN A 30 -16.87 15.14 -22.08
CA ASN A 30 -18.30 15.31 -22.37
C ASN A 30 -18.92 13.95 -22.69
N LEU A 31 -20.00 13.59 -21.98
CA LEU A 31 -20.85 12.43 -22.25
C LEU A 31 -21.63 12.66 -23.56
N VAL A 32 -21.39 11.82 -24.57
CA VAL A 32 -22.24 11.72 -25.76
C VAL A 32 -23.01 10.41 -25.68
N SER A 33 -24.34 10.54 -25.58
CA SER A 33 -25.29 9.44 -25.66
C SER A 33 -25.51 9.02 -27.12
N THR A 34 -25.43 7.71 -27.41
CA THR A 34 -25.90 7.20 -28.71
C THR A 34 -26.80 5.98 -28.53
N SER A 35 -27.97 6.10 -29.15
CA SER A 35 -29.13 5.21 -29.20
C SER A 35 -28.83 3.76 -29.61
N ASN A 36 -29.49 2.82 -28.92
CA ASN A 36 -29.61 1.42 -29.33
C ASN A 36 -30.44 1.28 -30.61
N LYS A 37 -29.98 0.45 -31.56
CA LYS A 37 -30.83 -0.12 -32.61
C LYS A 37 -30.67 -1.64 -32.64
N THR A 38 -31.81 -2.29 -32.49
CA THR A 38 -32.03 -3.73 -32.57
C THR A 38 -32.05 -4.21 -34.03
N SER A 39 -31.40 -5.33 -34.33
CA SER A 39 -31.72 -6.14 -35.51
C SER A 39 -31.50 -7.62 -35.24
N SER A 40 -32.60 -8.36 -35.34
CA SER A 40 -32.71 -9.82 -35.34
C SER A 40 -32.19 -10.44 -36.64
N ALA A 41 -31.40 -11.52 -36.56
CA ALA A 41 -31.29 -12.49 -37.66
C ALA A 41 -30.82 -13.88 -37.19
N LYS A 42 -31.76 -14.82 -37.31
CA LYS A 42 -31.73 -16.24 -37.68
C LYS A 42 -30.47 -17.10 -37.48
N SER A 43 -30.76 -18.26 -36.91
CA SER A 43 -30.00 -19.50 -36.71
C SER A 43 -29.31 -20.08 -37.96
N ALA A 44 -28.06 -20.49 -37.80
CA ALA A 44 -27.46 -21.59 -38.54
C ALA A 44 -26.48 -22.34 -37.61
N ALA A 45 -26.79 -23.60 -37.31
CA ALA A 45 -25.95 -24.48 -36.52
C ALA A 45 -24.69 -24.84 -37.30
N LEU A 46 -23.56 -24.25 -36.90
CA LEU A 46 -22.22 -24.64 -37.36
C LEU A 46 -21.59 -25.52 -36.29
N CYS A 47 -21.35 -26.77 -36.65
CA CYS A 47 -20.62 -27.76 -35.86
C CYS A 47 -19.21 -27.22 -35.56
N ALA A 48 -19.03 -26.71 -34.34
CA ALA A 48 -17.74 -26.21 -33.87
C ALA A 48 -16.81 -27.40 -33.62
N LYS A 49 -15.93 -27.68 -34.58
CA LYS A 49 -14.78 -28.56 -34.36
C LYS A 49 -13.84 -27.85 -33.37
N ALA A 50 -13.87 -28.25 -32.10
CA ALA A 50 -12.90 -27.83 -31.10
C ALA A 50 -11.52 -28.42 -31.45
N SER A 51 -10.68 -27.65 -32.14
CA SER A 51 -9.26 -27.93 -32.25
C SER A 51 -8.58 -27.40 -30.98
N LEU A 52 -8.15 -28.32 -30.11
CA LEU A 52 -7.55 -27.98 -28.82
C LEU A 52 -6.05 -27.64 -28.86
N PHE A 53 -5.37 -27.71 -30.01
CA PHE A 53 -3.94 -27.38 -30.07
C PHE A 53 -3.51 -26.85 -31.43
N SER A 54 -3.33 -25.53 -31.54
CA SER A 54 -2.58 -24.85 -32.61
C SER A 54 -2.31 -23.39 -32.20
N SER A 55 -1.39 -23.15 -31.26
CA SER A 55 -0.94 -21.79 -30.98
C SER A 55 0.10 -21.37 -32.04
N PRO A 56 -0.11 -20.27 -32.80
CA PRO A 56 0.98 -19.67 -33.55
C PRO A 56 2.05 -19.20 -32.57
N LYS A 57 3.32 -19.45 -32.90
CA LYS A 57 4.51 -19.01 -32.16
C LYS A 57 4.39 -17.51 -31.85
N GLN A 58 3.90 -17.19 -30.65
CA GLN A 58 3.89 -15.84 -30.13
C GLN A 58 5.34 -15.57 -29.75
N THR A 59 5.98 -14.70 -30.51
CA THR A 59 7.27 -14.10 -30.15
C THR A 59 7.15 -13.57 -28.73
N THR A 60 7.80 -14.23 -27.80
CA THR A 60 7.98 -13.76 -26.43
C THR A 60 8.77 -12.46 -26.55
N LYS A 61 8.07 -11.32 -26.51
CA LYS A 61 8.68 -10.14 -25.92
C LYS A 61 8.95 -10.55 -24.49
N ASP A 62 10.19 -10.92 -24.19
CA ASP A 62 10.67 -11.06 -22.84
C ASP A 62 10.41 -9.70 -22.17
N SER A 63 9.26 -9.60 -21.52
CA SER A 63 8.92 -8.48 -20.67
C SER A 63 9.79 -8.65 -19.43
N THR A 64 11.06 -8.29 -19.55
CA THR A 64 12.00 -8.24 -18.44
C THR A 64 11.44 -7.25 -17.44
N ARG A 65 10.82 -7.80 -16.40
CA ARG A 65 10.29 -7.04 -15.28
C ARG A 65 11.39 -6.09 -14.77
N PRO A 66 11.14 -4.78 -14.65
CA PRO A 66 12.16 -3.84 -14.22
C PRO A 66 12.75 -4.23 -12.87
N THR A 67 14.08 -4.28 -12.78
CA THR A 67 14.81 -4.68 -11.55
C THR A 67 15.22 -3.48 -10.70
N LYS A 68 14.98 -2.25 -11.20
CA LYS A 68 15.39 -1.01 -10.52
C LYS A 68 14.45 -0.70 -9.37
N VAL A 69 14.98 -0.72 -8.15
CA VAL A 69 14.27 -0.33 -6.93
C VAL A 69 14.23 1.19 -6.82
N GLN A 70 13.08 1.72 -6.41
CA GLN A 70 12.87 3.10 -5.98
C GLN A 70 12.50 3.11 -4.51
N GLU A 71 13.18 3.93 -3.72
CA GLU A 71 12.92 4.05 -2.28
C GLU A 71 12.06 5.27 -1.99
N LEU A 72 11.05 5.09 -1.13
CA LEU A 72 10.16 6.14 -0.65
C LEU A 72 10.12 6.07 0.87
N TYR A 73 10.34 7.20 1.54
CA TYR A 73 10.28 7.29 3.01
C TYR A 73 9.08 8.12 3.42
N VAL A 74 8.31 7.64 4.40
CA VAL A 74 7.15 8.35 4.96
C VAL A 74 7.10 8.17 6.46
N TYR A 75 6.52 9.14 7.16
CA TYR A 75 6.17 9.00 8.57
C TYR A 75 4.66 8.80 8.71
N GLU A 76 4.26 7.77 9.45
CA GLU A 76 2.89 7.58 9.89
C GLU A 76 2.77 8.11 11.33
N ILE A 77 1.91 9.09 11.57
CA ILE A 77 1.79 9.74 12.87
C ILE A 77 0.34 9.66 13.35
N ASN A 78 0.16 9.04 14.51
CA ASN A 78 -1.10 9.14 15.23
C ASN A 78 -1.12 10.42 16.09
N GLU A 79 -1.76 11.46 15.57
CA GLU A 79 -1.95 12.74 16.28
C GLU A 79 -3.09 12.70 17.30
N ARG A 80 -3.70 11.53 17.52
CA ARG A 80 -4.79 11.28 18.48
C ARG A 80 -6.07 12.08 18.21
N ASP A 81 -6.23 12.57 16.98
CA ASP A 81 -7.38 13.38 16.54
C ASP A 81 -8.32 12.64 15.57
N ARG A 82 -8.12 11.34 15.35
CA ARG A 82 -8.90 10.50 14.41
C ARG A 82 -9.74 9.40 15.06
N GLY A 83 -9.79 9.34 16.40
CA GLY A 83 -10.41 8.23 17.11
C GLY A 83 -9.75 6.87 16.83
N SER A 84 -8.47 6.89 16.44
CA SER A 84 -7.67 5.73 16.05
C SER A 84 -6.56 5.47 17.08
N PRO A 85 -6.19 4.20 17.34
CA PRO A 85 -6.87 2.99 16.86
C PRO A 85 -8.17 2.71 17.63
N ALA A 86 -9.04 1.87 17.05
CA ALA A 86 -10.19 1.29 17.76
C ALA A 86 -9.86 -0.14 18.18
N TYR A 87 -9.80 -0.41 19.48
CA TYR A 87 -9.55 -1.77 19.98
C TYR A 87 -10.87 -2.53 20.18
N LEU A 88 -11.07 -3.58 19.38
CA LEU A 88 -12.22 -4.47 19.47
C LEU A 88 -11.80 -5.77 20.14
N ARG A 89 -12.06 -5.89 21.44
CA ARG A 89 -11.75 -7.08 22.26
C ARG A 89 -12.77 -8.20 22.06
N LEU A 90 -12.75 -8.80 20.87
CA LEU A 90 -13.69 -9.85 20.47
C LEU A 90 -13.42 -11.19 21.16
N SER A 91 -12.18 -11.40 21.64
CA SER A 91 -11.79 -12.61 22.36
C SER A 91 -12.44 -12.76 23.73
N GLN A 92 -12.98 -11.68 24.30
CA GLN A 92 -13.57 -11.62 25.65
C GLN A 92 -12.61 -12.09 26.75
N LYS A 93 -11.30 -11.98 26.51
CA LYS A 93 -10.26 -12.30 27.49
C LYS A 93 -9.72 -11.03 28.12
N GLU A 94 -9.17 -11.19 29.32
CA GLU A 94 -8.52 -10.10 30.05
C GLU A 94 -7.28 -9.60 29.32
N THR A 95 -6.50 -10.54 28.78
CA THR A 95 -5.31 -10.29 27.97
C THR A 95 -5.64 -10.31 26.48
N ASN A 96 -4.92 -9.45 25.75
CA ASN A 96 -4.90 -9.43 24.30
C ASN A 96 -4.76 -10.85 23.75
N SER A 97 -5.73 -11.29 22.94
CA SER A 97 -5.80 -12.67 22.47
C SER A 97 -6.17 -12.78 21.00
N LEU A 98 -5.79 -13.90 20.38
CA LEU A 98 -6.08 -14.21 18.98
C LEU A 98 -7.54 -13.87 18.61
N GLY A 99 -7.69 -13.09 17.53
CA GLY A 99 -9.00 -12.69 17.01
C GLY A 99 -9.49 -11.31 17.48
N ASP A 100 -8.80 -10.65 18.43
CA ASP A 100 -9.03 -9.24 18.68
C ASP A 100 -8.66 -8.42 17.43
N LEU A 101 -9.45 -7.39 17.14
CA LEU A 101 -9.32 -6.58 15.93
C LEU A 101 -8.97 -5.15 16.28
N VAL A 102 -8.09 -4.55 15.48
CA VAL A 102 -7.65 -3.17 15.64
C VAL A 102 -7.75 -2.43 14.31
N PRO A 103 -8.94 -1.94 13.94
CA PRO A 103 -9.06 -0.95 12.87
C PRO A 103 -8.30 0.34 13.24
N PHE A 104 -7.60 0.93 12.27
CA PHE A 104 -6.83 2.14 12.49
C PHE A 104 -6.77 3.05 11.25
N SER A 105 -6.54 4.34 11.49
CA SER A 105 -6.19 5.31 10.47
C SER A 105 -5.35 6.44 11.06
N ASN A 106 -4.12 6.61 10.57
CA ASN A 106 -3.18 7.63 11.04
C ASN A 106 -2.82 8.61 9.91
N LYS A 107 -2.17 9.72 10.25
CA LYS A 107 -1.74 10.73 9.28
C LYS A 107 -0.43 10.32 8.63
N LEU A 108 -0.28 10.58 7.33
CA LEU A 108 0.90 10.23 6.56
C LEU A 108 1.67 11.49 6.12
N TYR A 109 2.96 11.52 6.37
CA TYR A 109 3.87 12.63 6.09
C TYR A 109 5.05 12.19 5.24
N SER A 110 5.65 13.13 4.51
CA SER A 110 6.88 12.89 3.76
C SER A 110 8.05 12.51 4.67
N GLY A 111 9.06 11.80 4.13
CA GLY A 111 10.25 11.40 4.88
C GLY A 111 11.11 12.54 5.41
N ASN A 112 10.89 13.77 4.95
CA ASN A 112 11.51 14.98 5.51
C ASN A 112 10.57 15.75 6.48
N LEU A 113 9.38 15.22 6.78
CA LEU A 113 8.36 15.81 7.66
C LEU A 113 7.80 17.19 7.24
N GLU A 114 8.10 17.66 6.04
CA GLU A 114 7.65 18.98 5.58
C GLU A 114 6.24 18.99 4.98
N LYS A 115 5.75 17.84 4.50
CA LYS A 115 4.47 17.76 3.77
C LYS A 115 3.56 16.67 4.35
N ARG A 116 2.29 17.03 4.54
CA ARG A 116 1.21 16.08 4.78
C ARG A 116 0.81 15.43 3.46
N LEU A 117 1.03 14.12 3.34
CA LEU A 117 0.76 13.35 2.11
C LEU A 117 -0.64 12.75 2.09
N GLY A 118 -1.13 12.27 3.24
CA GLY A 118 -2.45 11.63 3.31
C GLY A 118 -2.66 10.84 4.60
N ILE A 119 -3.09 9.58 4.49
CA ILE A 119 -3.40 8.72 5.65
C ILE A 119 -2.98 7.28 5.42
N THR A 120 -2.78 6.54 6.50
CA THR A 120 -2.95 5.09 6.50
C THR A 120 -4.39 4.73 6.84
N SER A 121 -4.87 3.61 6.33
CA SER A 121 -6.16 3.04 6.74
C SER A 121 -6.16 1.54 6.53
N GLY A 122 -6.59 0.80 7.56
CA GLY A 122 -6.76 -0.64 7.48
C GLY A 122 -7.03 -1.26 8.83
N ILE A 123 -6.62 -2.52 8.97
CA ILE A 123 -6.92 -3.34 10.14
C ILE A 123 -5.72 -4.19 10.52
N CYS A 124 -5.50 -4.33 11.83
CA CYS A 124 -4.62 -5.33 12.40
C CYS A 124 -5.46 -6.41 13.10
N VAL A 125 -5.17 -7.67 12.81
CA VAL A 125 -5.71 -8.83 13.50
C VAL A 125 -4.68 -9.29 14.51
N LEU A 126 -5.03 -9.32 15.79
CA LEU A 126 -4.12 -9.82 16.82
C LEU A 126 -3.91 -11.32 16.62
N ILE A 127 -2.65 -11.73 16.54
CA ILE A 127 -2.24 -13.14 16.40
C ILE A 127 -1.85 -13.71 17.76
N GLN A 128 -1.00 -12.98 18.49
CA GLN A 128 -0.44 -13.47 19.75
C GLN A 128 0.02 -12.31 20.62
N HIS A 129 -0.31 -12.37 21.91
CA HIS A 129 0.37 -11.60 22.95
C HIS A 129 1.67 -12.30 23.35
N VAL A 130 2.78 -11.57 23.37
CA VAL A 130 4.14 -12.06 23.64
C VAL A 130 4.65 -11.40 24.93
N PRO A 131 4.38 -12.00 26.11
CA PRO A 131 4.69 -11.38 27.40
C PRO A 131 6.19 -11.19 27.62
N GLU A 132 7.03 -12.08 27.07
CA GLU A 132 8.51 -11.98 27.19
C GLU A 132 9.08 -10.75 26.49
N ARG A 133 8.32 -10.17 25.54
CA ARG A 133 8.68 -8.96 24.80
C ARG A 133 7.84 -7.75 25.20
N ASN A 134 6.91 -7.92 26.16
CA ASN A 134 5.93 -6.90 26.55
C ASN A 134 5.23 -6.29 25.32
N GLY A 135 4.77 -7.15 24.41
CA GLY A 135 4.22 -6.71 23.14
C GLY A 135 3.33 -7.74 22.49
N ASP A 136 2.86 -7.39 21.29
CA ASP A 136 1.89 -8.16 20.54
C ASP A 136 2.40 -8.35 19.11
N ARG A 137 2.01 -9.48 18.53
CA ARG A 137 2.14 -9.78 17.10
C ARG A 137 0.78 -9.67 16.45
N TYR A 138 0.69 -8.87 15.40
CA TYR A 138 -0.48 -8.72 14.56
C TYR A 138 -0.19 -9.15 13.12
N GLU A 139 -1.24 -9.56 12.41
CA GLU A 139 -1.28 -9.58 10.95
C GLU A 139 -1.99 -8.29 10.50
N ALA A 140 -1.30 -7.47 9.73
CA ALA A 140 -1.78 -6.17 9.29
C ALA A 140 -2.13 -6.19 7.80
N ILE A 141 -3.27 -5.62 7.45
CA ILE A 141 -3.71 -5.39 6.07
C ILE A 141 -4.19 -3.94 5.99
N TYR A 142 -3.46 -3.10 5.26
CA TYR A 142 -3.79 -1.68 5.18
C TYR A 142 -3.21 -1.04 3.93
N SER A 143 -3.58 0.22 3.70
CA SER A 143 -3.08 1.00 2.57
C SER A 143 -2.59 2.37 3.01
N PHE A 144 -1.60 2.89 2.28
CA PHE A 144 -1.07 4.24 2.36
C PHE A 144 -1.67 5.07 1.24
N TYR A 145 -2.47 6.07 1.60
CA TYR A 145 -3.12 6.98 0.66
C TYR A 145 -2.31 8.26 0.53
N PHE A 146 -2.00 8.64 -0.72
CA PHE A 146 -1.17 9.80 -1.07
C PHE A 146 -2.00 10.88 -1.78
N GLY A 147 -3.29 11.01 -1.44
CA GLY A 147 -4.21 11.93 -2.13
C GLY A 147 -4.35 11.58 -3.62
N ASP A 148 -4.26 12.58 -4.49
CA ASP A 148 -4.45 12.43 -5.94
C ASP A 148 -3.39 11.56 -6.63
N TYR A 149 -2.25 11.28 -5.96
CA TYR A 149 -1.23 10.39 -6.51
C TYR A 149 -1.68 8.92 -6.55
N GLY A 150 -2.62 8.52 -5.70
CA GLY A 150 -3.07 7.14 -5.55
C GLY A 150 -2.72 6.54 -4.19
N HIS A 151 -2.60 5.22 -4.12
CA HIS A 151 -2.29 4.50 -2.89
C HIS A 151 -1.39 3.27 -3.11
N LEU A 152 -0.74 2.83 -2.04
CA LEU A 152 -0.03 1.55 -1.94
C LEU A 152 -0.73 0.66 -0.91
N SER A 153 -0.96 -0.60 -1.25
CA SER A 153 -1.51 -1.60 -0.34
C SER A 153 -0.42 -2.52 0.17
N VAL A 154 -0.51 -2.87 1.45
CA VAL A 154 0.46 -3.75 2.11
C VAL A 154 -0.22 -4.81 2.95
N GLN A 155 0.49 -5.92 3.13
CA GLN A 155 0.07 -7.00 4.02
C GLN A 155 1.29 -7.64 4.70
N GLY A 156 1.17 -7.98 5.98
CA GLY A 156 2.14 -8.80 6.68
C GLY A 156 2.20 -8.56 8.19
N ALA A 157 3.27 -9.04 8.82
CA ALA A 157 3.43 -8.98 10.26
C ALA A 157 3.68 -7.56 10.75
N TYR A 158 2.92 -7.15 11.78
CA TYR A 158 3.16 -5.96 12.58
C TYR A 158 3.53 -6.37 14.01
N LEU A 159 4.76 -6.06 14.43
CA LEU A 159 5.31 -6.45 15.72
C LEU A 159 5.50 -5.19 16.57
N THR A 160 4.94 -5.16 17.78
CA THR A 160 5.02 -3.97 18.64
C THR A 160 6.33 -3.84 19.42
N TYR A 161 7.28 -4.73 19.16
CA TYR A 161 8.52 -4.88 19.94
C TYR A 161 9.78 -4.94 19.06
N GLU A 162 9.65 -5.02 17.74
CA GLU A 162 10.79 -5.03 16.81
C GLU A 162 10.40 -4.58 15.40
N GLU A 163 11.40 -4.37 14.55
CA GLU A 163 11.19 -4.03 13.14
C GLU A 163 10.58 -5.21 12.37
N SER A 164 9.79 -4.91 11.34
CA SER A 164 9.16 -5.92 10.49
C SER A 164 9.17 -5.50 9.02
N TYR A 165 8.90 -6.47 8.14
CA TYR A 165 8.74 -6.24 6.72
C TYR A 165 7.34 -6.68 6.28
N LEU A 166 6.64 -5.81 5.56
CA LEU A 166 5.35 -6.07 4.96
C LEU A 166 5.50 -6.16 3.45
N ALA A 167 4.74 -7.05 2.80
CA ALA A 167 4.70 -7.14 1.35
C ALA A 167 3.90 -5.97 0.78
N VAL A 168 4.41 -5.34 -0.28
CA VAL A 168 3.60 -4.45 -1.13
C VAL A 168 2.78 -5.33 -2.05
N THR A 169 1.46 -5.30 -1.89
CA THR A 169 0.52 -6.16 -2.64
C THR A 169 -0.01 -5.50 -3.90
N GLY A 170 0.21 -4.20 -4.07
CA GLY A 170 -0.19 -3.44 -5.25
C GLY A 170 -0.32 -1.94 -4.95
N GLY A 171 -0.83 -1.22 -5.93
CA GLY A 171 -1.14 0.20 -5.80
C GLY A 171 -2.02 0.70 -6.95
N SER A 172 -2.33 1.99 -6.90
CA SER A 172 -3.11 2.70 -7.92
C SER A 172 -2.49 4.05 -8.26
N GLY A 173 -2.97 4.70 -9.32
CA GLY A 173 -2.45 5.99 -9.77
C GLY A 173 -0.99 5.86 -10.17
N VAL A 174 -0.11 6.70 -9.62
CA VAL A 174 1.33 6.63 -9.91
C VAL A 174 2.00 5.36 -9.36
N PHE A 175 1.28 4.58 -8.55
CA PHE A 175 1.74 3.33 -7.96
C PHE A 175 1.11 2.08 -8.60
N GLU A 176 0.43 2.22 -9.75
CA GLU A 176 -0.10 1.07 -10.48
C GLU A 176 1.03 0.07 -10.81
N GLY A 177 0.79 -1.22 -10.53
CA GLY A 177 1.78 -2.28 -10.74
C GLY A 177 2.90 -2.36 -9.71
N ALA A 178 2.88 -1.53 -8.64
CA ALA A 178 3.89 -1.54 -7.59
C ALA A 178 3.97 -2.89 -6.86
N TYR A 179 5.19 -3.31 -6.54
CA TYR A 179 5.49 -4.50 -5.75
C TYR A 179 6.79 -4.32 -4.97
N GLY A 180 7.07 -5.22 -4.04
CA GLY A 180 8.27 -5.17 -3.20
C GLY A 180 7.90 -5.31 -1.73
N GLN A 181 8.61 -4.57 -0.87
CA GLN A 181 8.43 -4.66 0.58
C GLN A 181 8.55 -3.30 1.25
N VAL A 182 7.92 -3.19 2.42
CA VAL A 182 7.99 -2.02 3.30
C VAL A 182 8.65 -2.45 4.59
N LYS A 183 9.73 -1.75 4.95
CA LYS A 183 10.34 -1.86 6.26
C LYS A 183 9.59 -0.95 7.24
N LEU A 184 9.11 -1.51 8.34
CA LEU A 184 8.39 -0.79 9.37
C LEU A 184 9.21 -0.64 10.65
N GLN A 185 9.31 0.59 11.16
CA GLN A 185 10.06 0.96 12.36
C GLN A 185 9.19 1.77 13.34
N GLN A 186 9.06 1.30 14.58
CA GLN A 186 8.01 1.76 15.51
C GLN A 186 8.24 3.13 16.18
N LEU A 187 9.49 3.60 16.33
CA LEU A 187 9.83 4.74 17.22
C LEU A 187 8.99 6.01 16.99
N PHE A 188 8.45 6.21 15.78
CA PHE A 188 7.38 7.16 15.44
C PHE A 188 6.51 6.63 14.27
N SER A 189 6.32 5.30 14.18
CA SER A 189 5.81 4.58 12.98
C SER A 189 6.42 5.10 11.66
N LEU A 190 7.75 5.14 11.60
CA LEU A 190 8.48 5.43 10.36
C LEU A 190 8.35 4.22 9.43
N SER A 191 7.87 4.45 8.21
CA SER A 191 7.76 3.42 7.17
C SER A 191 8.70 3.76 6.00
N SER A 192 9.58 2.83 5.67
CA SER A 192 10.47 2.93 4.51
C SER A 192 10.04 1.92 3.46
N PHE A 193 9.69 2.38 2.26
CA PHE A 193 9.32 1.53 1.15
C PHE A 193 10.50 1.29 0.24
N SER A 194 10.69 0.02 -0.14
CA SER A 194 11.52 -0.36 -1.27
C SER A 194 10.57 -0.89 -2.36
N ILE A 195 10.17 0.00 -3.26
CA ILE A 195 9.19 -0.27 -4.31
C ILE A 195 9.94 -0.56 -5.60
N LEU A 196 9.60 -1.66 -6.24
CA LEU A 196 9.91 -1.87 -7.65
C LEU A 196 8.68 -1.45 -8.44
N SER A 197 8.85 -0.41 -9.27
CA SER A 197 7.82 0.04 -10.21
C SER A 197 8.21 -0.40 -11.61
N THR A 198 7.21 -0.79 -12.40
CA THR A 198 7.34 -0.98 -13.85
C THR A 198 7.63 0.33 -14.56
#